data_AF-A0A7S4PJL6-F1
#
_entry.id   AF-A0A7S4PJL6-F1
#
_cell.length_a   1.000
_cell.length_b   1.000
_cell.length_c   1.000
_cell.angle_alpha   90.00
_cell.angle_beta   90.00
_cell.angle_gamma   90.00
#
_symmetry.space_group_name_H-M   'P 1'
#
loop_
_entity.id
_entity.type
_entity.pdbx_description
1 polymer ?
#
loop_
_entity_poly.entity_id
_entity_poly.type
_entity_poly.pdbx_seq_one_letter_code
_entity_poly.pdbx_strand_id
1 'polypeptide(L)'
;MEIHVSRRPKQLPEIRLRDLEEGAAGNFQLLQITRERGDASGAKAEGEQEEAPRSEEPDKRVNQDMEAVKSQMEELENELSEKERLWRKANEGKAELQLKLNETIERVNMERAQREKLQNALIRIGSLLQIDLQRQTPQSSRLRKSEDRDIMDPKSLENVISSIGDLVEKSKSQRESETFKNFSELQMNAQKSEAQISKLEEELEKKNKLFSGAMQNAASLEIQNKKVGEELQLEKSNREKLLSFASKLSASLGMEVIKPLPSSSRALRGSEDRDLEVKLDNMLQRISELMGKPEERKENPGQSIKISLSSFEPGDVALFMPCGKDRTDAYGNSLYVAFNVDCPRHFLHTSSLEEFFNKDKARAESYCLGRITVCYEATEDDFNEFGMTDEETFHVCYAEPVLTE
;
A
#
# COMPACT_ATOMS: atom_id res chain seq x y z
N MET A 1 -30.85 -11.08 -44.55
CA MET A 1 -31.40 -11.16 -43.18
C MET A 1 -30.58 -10.22 -42.33
N GLU A 2 -31.08 -9.01 -42.10
CA GLU A 2 -30.41 -8.01 -41.26
C GLU A 2 -30.91 -8.17 -39.81
N ILE A 3 -29.98 -8.36 -38.88
CA ILE A 3 -30.27 -8.49 -37.46
C ILE A 3 -30.04 -7.12 -36.81
N HIS A 4 -31.13 -6.41 -36.51
CA HIS A 4 -31.08 -5.21 -35.68
C HIS A 4 -30.93 -5.59 -34.21
N VAL A 5 -29.76 -5.32 -33.64
CA VAL A 5 -29.52 -5.44 -32.19
C VAL A 5 -29.83 -4.09 -31.53
N SER A 6 -31.04 -4.00 -30.96
CA SER A 6 -31.47 -2.87 -30.12
C SER A 6 -30.75 -2.93 -28.78
N ARG A 7 -29.81 -2.01 -28.53
CA ARG A 7 -29.20 -1.80 -27.22
C ARG A 7 -30.03 -0.79 -26.44
N ARG A 8 -30.80 -1.25 -25.45
CA ARG A 8 -31.34 -0.38 -24.40
C ARG A 8 -30.25 -0.10 -23.37
N PRO A 9 -30.07 1.15 -22.91
CA PRO A 9 -29.17 1.45 -21.80
C PRO A 9 -29.74 0.87 -20.50
N LYS A 10 -28.91 0.14 -19.74
CA LYS A 10 -29.22 -0.28 -18.38
C LYS A 10 -29.24 0.97 -17.48
N GLN A 11 -30.39 1.28 -16.89
CA GLN A 11 -30.48 2.26 -15.82
C GLN A 11 -29.71 1.71 -14.61
N LEU A 12 -28.78 2.51 -14.10
CA LEU A 12 -28.10 2.28 -12.82
C LEU A 12 -29.11 2.53 -11.67
N PRO A 13 -29.00 1.80 -10.56
CA PRO A 13 -29.84 2.03 -9.39
C PRO A 13 -29.51 3.40 -8.77
N GLU A 14 -30.54 4.23 -8.58
CA GLU A 14 -30.46 5.43 -7.74
C GLU A 14 -30.13 5.00 -6.30
N ILE A 15 -28.89 5.22 -5.88
CA ILE A 15 -28.50 5.14 -4.47
C ILE A 15 -29.07 6.39 -3.79
N ARG A 16 -30.06 6.20 -2.91
CA ARG A 16 -30.65 7.27 -2.13
C ARG A 16 -29.62 7.77 -1.10
N LEU A 17 -29.31 9.06 -1.17
CA LEU A 17 -28.46 9.84 -0.26
C LEU A 17 -29.04 9.98 1.17
N ARG A 18 -29.64 8.94 1.76
CA ARG A 18 -30.16 8.98 3.15
C ARG A 18 -29.41 8.10 4.15
N ASP A 19 -28.50 7.24 3.69
CA ASP A 19 -27.83 6.29 4.56
C ASP A 19 -26.39 6.72 4.95
N LEU A 20 -26.02 7.99 4.71
CA LEU A 20 -24.70 8.55 5.04
C LEU A 20 -24.69 9.50 6.25
N GLU A 21 -25.84 9.73 6.91
CA GLU A 21 -25.91 10.65 8.06
C GLU A 21 -25.92 9.98 9.45
N GLU A 22 -26.02 8.65 9.54
CA GLU A 22 -26.04 7.94 10.85
C GLU A 22 -24.65 7.54 11.40
N GLY A 23 -23.56 7.80 10.67
CA GLY A 23 -22.20 7.47 11.11
C GLY A 23 -21.47 8.55 11.92
N ALA A 24 -22.02 9.77 12.03
CA ALA A 24 -21.31 10.92 12.59
C ALA A 24 -21.72 11.31 14.03
N ALA A 25 -22.66 10.59 14.66
CA ALA A 25 -23.25 10.97 15.95
C ALA A 25 -22.75 10.14 17.16
N GLY A 26 -21.65 9.40 17.02
CA GLY A 26 -21.19 8.44 18.03
C GLY A 26 -19.76 8.66 18.50
N ASN A 27 -19.34 9.88 18.88
CA ASN A 27 -18.07 10.07 19.60
C ASN A 27 -17.92 11.42 20.35
N PHE A 28 -18.97 11.88 21.03
CA PHE A 28 -18.92 13.06 21.90
C PHE A 28 -19.56 12.79 23.27
N GLN A 29 -19.08 11.78 23.99
CA GLN A 29 -19.41 11.56 25.40
C GLN A 29 -18.20 11.02 26.16
N LEU A 30 -17.17 11.84 26.35
CA LEU A 30 -16.15 11.59 27.38
C LEU A 30 -15.37 12.87 27.68
N LEU A 31 -16.04 13.85 28.30
CA LEU A 31 -15.43 14.94 29.10
C LEU A 31 -16.52 15.81 29.75
N GLN A 32 -17.32 15.22 30.64
CA GLN A 32 -18.09 15.97 31.63
C GLN A 32 -18.02 15.24 32.97
N ILE A 33 -16.85 15.27 33.61
CA ILE A 33 -16.73 14.96 35.04
C ILE A 33 -15.87 16.05 35.70
N THR A 34 -16.45 16.65 36.75
CA THR A 34 -15.91 17.65 37.70
C THR A 34 -16.04 19.14 37.36
N ARG A 35 -17.27 19.66 37.49
CA ARG A 35 -17.47 21.03 38.00
C ARG A 35 -18.77 21.16 38.80
N GLU A 36 -18.83 20.47 39.94
CA GLU A 36 -19.85 20.74 40.97
C GLU A 36 -19.16 21.22 42.25
N ARG A 37 -19.14 22.55 42.39
CA ARG A 37 -19.01 23.31 43.64
C ARG A 37 -19.69 24.65 43.34
N GLY A 38 -20.69 25.11 44.05
CA GLY A 38 -21.41 24.57 45.19
C GLY A 38 -22.53 25.54 45.51
N ASP A 39 -23.50 25.11 46.32
CA ASP A 39 -24.30 25.97 47.20
C ASP A 39 -25.27 25.06 47.97
N ALA A 40 -24.88 24.68 49.19
CA ALA A 40 -25.83 24.30 50.22
C ALA A 40 -25.14 24.35 51.59
N SER A 41 -25.51 25.41 52.30
CA SER A 41 -25.28 25.63 53.71
C SER A 41 -25.81 24.50 54.60
N GLY A 42 -25.00 24.12 55.59
CA GLY A 42 -25.46 23.90 56.96
C GLY A 42 -25.85 22.47 57.34
N ALA A 43 -25.03 21.83 58.17
CA ALA A 43 -25.44 21.31 59.48
C ALA A 43 -24.21 20.77 60.22
N LYS A 44 -24.31 20.84 61.55
CA LYS A 44 -23.31 20.52 62.55
C LYS A 44 -23.04 19.02 62.68
N ALA A 45 -21.87 18.76 63.27
CA ALA A 45 -21.63 17.88 64.42
C ALA A 45 -20.76 16.65 64.14
N GLU A 46 -19.67 16.61 64.92
CA GLU A 46 -19.00 15.43 65.50
C GLU A 46 -18.34 14.48 64.48
N GLY A 47 -17.04 14.25 64.49
CA GLY A 47 -16.17 14.13 65.65
C GLY A 47 -15.50 12.76 65.63
N GLU A 48 -14.92 12.36 64.49
CA GLU A 48 -14.02 11.21 64.39
C GLU A 48 -12.83 11.61 63.52
N GLN A 49 -11.65 11.63 64.14
CA GLN A 49 -10.36 11.78 63.44
C GLN A 49 -10.08 10.47 62.70
N GLU A 50 -10.61 10.33 61.48
CA GLU A 50 -10.02 9.44 60.48
C GLU A 50 -8.72 10.08 60.01
N GLU A 51 -7.60 9.40 60.29
CA GLU A 51 -6.29 9.77 59.76
C GLU A 51 -6.36 9.83 58.22
N ALA A 52 -6.25 11.04 57.69
CA ALA A 52 -6.20 11.28 56.26
C ALA A 52 -5.10 10.40 55.63
N PRO A 53 -5.42 9.57 54.62
CA PRO A 53 -4.42 8.76 53.94
C PRO A 53 -3.38 9.71 53.36
N ARG A 54 -2.15 9.58 53.86
CA ARG A 54 -0.99 10.34 53.38
C ARG A 54 -0.97 10.25 51.85
N SER A 55 -1.05 11.41 51.20
CA SER A 55 -0.98 11.54 49.75
C SER A 55 0.30 10.90 49.25
N GLU A 56 0.20 9.69 48.70
CA GLU A 56 1.29 9.10 47.96
C GLU A 56 1.63 10.01 46.78
N GLU A 57 2.93 10.26 46.63
CA GLU A 57 3.52 11.23 45.72
C GLU A 57 3.00 11.06 44.29
N PRO A 58 2.54 12.13 43.63
CA PRO A 58 2.00 12.08 42.26
C PRO A 58 2.98 11.50 41.23
N ASP A 59 4.28 11.60 41.48
CA ASP A 59 5.35 11.10 40.61
C ASP A 59 5.33 9.57 40.44
N LYS A 60 4.82 8.81 41.41
CA LYS A 60 4.76 7.33 41.32
C LYS A 60 3.64 6.85 40.40
N ARG A 61 2.52 7.58 40.32
CA ARG A 61 1.39 7.22 39.44
C ARG A 61 1.73 7.45 37.97
N VAL A 62 2.41 8.56 37.66
CA VAL A 62 2.85 8.87 36.29
C VAL A 62 3.80 7.81 35.73
N ASN A 63 4.71 7.28 36.57
CA ASN A 63 5.62 6.22 36.14
C ASN A 63 4.91 4.88 35.86
N GLN A 64 3.90 4.52 36.66
CA GLN A 64 3.11 3.30 36.43
C GLN A 64 2.27 3.39 35.16
N ASP A 65 1.62 4.54 34.92
CA ASP A 65 0.83 4.75 33.70
C ASP A 65 1.72 4.72 32.45
N MET A 66 2.93 5.29 32.53
CA MET A 66 3.90 5.26 31.43
C MET A 66 4.42 3.85 31.13
N GLU A 67 4.67 3.01 32.15
CA GLU A 67 5.04 1.60 31.91
C GLU A 67 3.89 0.79 31.30
N ALA A 68 2.65 1.02 31.74
CA ALA A 68 1.47 0.38 31.15
C ALA A 68 1.31 0.75 29.67
N VAL A 69 1.51 2.02 29.30
CA VAL A 69 1.47 2.48 27.90
C VAL A 69 2.60 1.84 27.07
N LYS A 70 3.82 1.73 27.61
CA LYS A 70 4.92 1.06 26.92
C LYS A 70 4.62 -0.42 26.66
N SER A 71 4.08 -1.12 27.65
CA SER A 71 3.68 -2.52 27.49
C SER A 71 2.58 -2.69 26.44
N GLN A 72 1.61 -1.78 26.37
CA GLN A 72 0.56 -1.81 25.35
C GLN A 72 1.10 -1.51 23.95
N MET A 73 2.07 -0.58 23.82
CA MET A 73 2.73 -0.33 22.53
C MET A 73 3.50 -1.54 22.04
N GLU A 74 4.26 -2.21 22.92
CA GLU A 74 5.02 -3.42 22.57
C GLU A 74 4.09 -4.57 22.14
N GLU A 75 2.94 -4.75 22.82
CA GLU A 75 1.92 -5.73 22.41
C GLU A 75 1.35 -5.43 21.01
N LEU A 76 1.04 -4.16 20.73
CA LEU A 76 0.53 -3.73 19.42
C LEU A 76 1.57 -3.87 18.30
N GLU A 77 2.85 -3.59 18.57
CA GLU A 77 3.95 -3.80 17.63
C GLU A 77 4.11 -5.28 17.28
N ASN A 78 4.03 -6.16 18.29
CA ASN A 78 4.07 -7.60 18.09
C ASN A 78 2.86 -8.11 17.26
N GLU A 79 1.64 -7.64 17.56
CA GLU A 79 0.45 -7.97 16.75
C GLU A 79 0.59 -7.48 15.30
N LEU A 80 1.11 -6.27 15.09
CA LEU A 80 1.30 -5.70 13.75
C LEU A 80 2.31 -6.54 12.96
N SER A 81 3.43 -6.90 13.59
CA SER A 81 4.46 -7.76 13.02
C SER A 81 3.91 -9.15 12.65
N GLU A 82 3.08 -9.77 13.51
CA GLU A 82 2.46 -11.05 13.20
C GLU A 82 1.47 -10.94 12.02
N LYS A 83 0.67 -9.87 11.97
CA LYS A 83 -0.25 -9.62 10.85
C LYS A 83 0.48 -9.37 9.53
N GLU A 84 1.57 -8.59 9.54
CA GLU A 84 2.41 -8.40 8.36
C GLU A 84 2.98 -9.73 7.86
N ARG A 85 3.44 -10.59 8.77
CA ARG A 85 3.94 -11.93 8.41
C ARG A 85 2.85 -12.78 7.76
N LEU A 86 1.63 -12.76 8.29
CA LEU A 86 0.49 -13.47 7.70
C LEU A 86 0.10 -12.91 6.33
N TRP A 87 0.14 -11.59 6.16
CA TRP A 87 -0.13 -10.92 4.89
C TRP A 87 0.90 -11.30 3.82
N ARG A 88 2.20 -11.30 4.15
CA ARG A 88 3.27 -11.77 3.24
C ARG A 88 3.05 -13.22 2.81
N LYS A 89 2.75 -14.11 3.77
CA LYS A 89 2.45 -15.52 3.48
C LYS A 89 1.21 -15.69 2.58
N ALA A 90 0.18 -14.88 2.76
CA ALA A 90 -1.01 -14.89 1.92
C ALA A 90 -0.70 -14.42 0.49
N ASN A 91 0.14 -13.39 0.34
CA ASN A 91 0.58 -12.88 -0.96
C ASN A 91 1.48 -13.87 -1.70
N GLU A 92 2.38 -14.55 -1.00
CA GLU A 92 3.15 -15.67 -1.57
C GLU A 92 2.22 -16.77 -2.11
N GLY A 93 1.20 -17.16 -1.33
CA GLY A 93 0.19 -18.12 -1.77
C GLY A 93 -0.62 -17.64 -2.98
N LYS A 94 -0.95 -16.35 -3.05
CA LYS A 94 -1.61 -15.74 -4.22
C LYS A 94 -0.72 -15.80 -5.45
N ALA A 95 0.57 -15.49 -5.33
CA ALA A 95 1.53 -15.58 -6.42
C ALA A 95 1.69 -17.03 -6.94
N GLU A 96 1.76 -18.02 -6.04
CA GLU A 96 1.82 -19.44 -6.42
C GLU A 96 0.54 -19.89 -7.16
N LEU A 97 -0.63 -19.45 -6.71
CA LEU A 97 -1.90 -19.75 -7.39
C LEU A 97 -1.98 -19.08 -8.76
N GLN A 98 -1.49 -17.84 -8.89
CA GLN A 98 -1.43 -17.14 -10.17
C GLN A 98 -0.52 -17.86 -11.17
N LEU A 99 0.63 -18.37 -10.71
CA LEU A 99 1.54 -19.18 -11.52
C LEU A 99 0.84 -20.46 -12.03
N LYS A 100 0.20 -21.22 -11.13
CA LYS A 100 -0.56 -22.43 -11.50
C LYS A 100 -1.71 -22.14 -12.47
N LEU A 101 -2.37 -21.00 -12.34
CA LEU A 101 -3.40 -20.56 -13.28
C LEU A 101 -2.81 -20.31 -14.67
N ASN A 102 -1.69 -19.61 -14.76
CA ASN A 102 -1.00 -19.34 -16.02
C ASN A 102 -0.54 -20.65 -16.70
N GLU A 103 0.08 -21.57 -15.95
CA GLU A 103 0.46 -22.90 -16.47
C GLU A 103 -0.75 -23.69 -17.01
N THR A 104 -1.90 -23.58 -16.33
CA THR A 104 -3.14 -24.24 -16.77
C THR A 104 -3.67 -23.62 -18.05
N ILE A 105 -3.64 -22.29 -18.18
CA ILE A 105 -4.03 -21.57 -19.40
C ILE A 105 -3.14 -21.99 -20.58
N GLU A 106 -1.82 -22.06 -20.38
CA GLU A 106 -0.89 -22.52 -21.40
C GLU A 106 -1.18 -23.95 -21.85
N ARG A 107 -1.43 -24.86 -20.90
CA ARG A 107 -1.81 -26.26 -21.21
C ARG A 107 -3.09 -26.32 -22.04
N VAL A 108 -4.12 -25.57 -21.67
CA VAL A 108 -5.40 -25.50 -22.42
C VAL A 108 -5.18 -24.94 -23.83
N ASN A 109 -4.33 -23.92 -23.98
CA ASN A 109 -4.00 -23.34 -25.28
C ASN A 109 -3.25 -24.35 -26.17
N MET A 110 -2.30 -25.10 -25.61
CA MET A 110 -1.63 -26.18 -26.34
C MET A 110 -2.60 -27.28 -26.78
N GLU A 111 -3.52 -27.70 -25.91
CA GLU A 111 -4.56 -28.67 -26.30
C GLU A 111 -5.48 -28.13 -27.40
N ARG A 112 -5.87 -26.85 -27.32
CA ARG A 112 -6.68 -26.19 -28.36
C ARG A 112 -5.96 -26.17 -29.70
N ALA A 113 -4.67 -25.84 -29.71
CA ALA A 113 -3.84 -25.87 -30.92
C ALA A 113 -3.70 -27.30 -31.50
N GLN A 114 -3.57 -28.31 -30.65
CA GLN A 114 -3.56 -29.72 -31.09
C GLN A 114 -4.90 -30.12 -31.70
N ARG A 115 -6.03 -29.73 -31.09
CA ARG A 115 -7.37 -30.00 -31.64
C ARG A 115 -7.57 -29.34 -33.00
N GLU A 116 -7.11 -28.10 -33.17
CA GLU A 116 -7.19 -27.40 -34.46
C GLU A 116 -6.36 -28.10 -35.54
N LYS A 117 -5.15 -28.57 -35.21
CA LYS A 117 -4.34 -29.40 -36.12
C LYS A 117 -5.08 -30.68 -36.54
N LEU A 118 -5.71 -31.35 -35.58
CA LEU A 118 -6.44 -32.61 -35.81
C LEU A 118 -7.71 -32.38 -36.64
N GLN A 119 -8.44 -31.29 -36.37
CA GLN A 119 -9.59 -30.86 -37.16
C GLN A 119 -9.20 -30.54 -38.61
N ASN A 120 -8.10 -29.80 -38.81
CA ASN A 120 -7.57 -29.51 -40.14
C ASN A 120 -7.13 -30.77 -40.91
N ALA A 121 -6.55 -31.75 -40.21
CA ALA A 121 -6.21 -33.04 -40.81
C ALA A 121 -7.47 -33.82 -41.24
N LEU A 122 -8.51 -33.85 -40.41
CA LEU A 122 -9.79 -34.49 -40.75
C LEU A 122 -10.47 -33.83 -41.96
N ILE A 123 -10.47 -32.49 -42.04
CA ILE A 123 -10.98 -31.76 -43.20
C ILE A 123 -10.23 -32.14 -44.48
N ARG A 124 -8.89 -32.26 -44.41
CA ARG A 124 -8.07 -32.70 -45.56
C ARG A 124 -8.40 -34.12 -46.00
N ILE A 125 -8.54 -35.05 -45.06
CA ILE A 125 -8.91 -36.43 -45.36
C ILE A 125 -10.30 -36.49 -46.00
N GLY A 126 -11.29 -35.79 -45.43
CA GLY A 126 -12.64 -35.70 -46.00
C GLY A 126 -12.63 -35.14 -47.43
N SER A 127 -11.83 -34.11 -47.69
CA SER A 127 -11.66 -33.53 -49.03
C SER A 127 -11.05 -34.53 -50.02
N LEU A 128 -10.05 -35.32 -49.62
CA LEU A 128 -9.44 -36.34 -50.46
C LEU A 128 -10.43 -37.48 -50.79
N LEU A 129 -11.18 -37.95 -49.80
CA LEU A 129 -12.21 -38.98 -50.01
C LEU A 129 -13.31 -38.50 -50.97
N GLN A 130 -13.71 -37.24 -50.88
CA GLN A 130 -14.69 -36.65 -51.80
C GLN A 130 -14.17 -36.59 -53.24
N ILE A 131 -12.89 -36.26 -53.44
CA ILE A 131 -12.25 -36.29 -54.77
C ILE A 131 -12.22 -37.73 -55.32
N ASP A 132 -11.84 -38.71 -54.51
CA ASP A 132 -11.82 -40.11 -54.93
C ASP A 132 -13.21 -40.64 -55.27
N LEU A 133 -14.24 -40.27 -54.49
CA LEU A 133 -15.63 -40.62 -54.77
C LEU A 133 -16.10 -40.03 -56.11
N GLN A 134 -15.76 -38.77 -56.40
CA GLN A 134 -16.05 -38.11 -57.68
C GLN A 134 -15.33 -38.78 -58.86
N ARG A 135 -14.12 -39.32 -58.64
CA ARG A 135 -13.39 -40.10 -59.66
C ARG A 135 -14.01 -41.48 -59.91
N GLN A 136 -14.63 -42.08 -58.89
CA GLN A 136 -15.28 -43.39 -59.00
C GLN A 136 -16.70 -43.31 -59.59
N THR A 137 -17.38 -42.16 -59.52
CA THR A 137 -18.63 -41.96 -60.26
C THR A 137 -18.36 -41.96 -61.77
N PRO A 138 -18.80 -42.98 -62.52
CA PRO A 138 -18.51 -43.05 -63.94
C PRO A 138 -19.32 -41.97 -64.66
N GLN A 139 -18.64 -41.01 -65.29
CA GLN A 139 -19.25 -40.31 -66.41
C GLN A 139 -19.46 -41.32 -67.54
N SER A 140 -20.65 -41.90 -67.56
CA SER A 140 -21.34 -42.58 -68.66
C SER A 140 -20.51 -43.30 -69.74
N SER A 141 -20.83 -44.58 -69.90
CA SER A 141 -20.83 -45.30 -71.19
C SER A 141 -19.47 -45.58 -71.84
N ARG A 142 -18.81 -46.67 -71.42
CA ARG A 142 -18.36 -47.75 -72.31
C ARG A 142 -17.66 -48.86 -71.54
N LEU A 143 -18.35 -50.01 -71.47
CA LEU A 143 -17.81 -51.37 -71.47
C LEU A 143 -16.29 -51.49 -71.35
N ARG A 144 -15.80 -51.89 -70.17
CA ARG A 144 -14.79 -52.96 -70.05
C ARG A 144 -15.10 -53.80 -68.82
N LYS A 145 -15.22 -55.11 -69.06
CA LYS A 145 -15.33 -56.15 -68.04
C LYS A 145 -13.99 -56.33 -67.34
N SER A 146 -14.09 -56.86 -66.13
CA SER A 146 -13.07 -57.48 -65.26
C SER A 146 -12.01 -56.56 -64.67
N GLU A 147 -12.16 -56.24 -63.39
CA GLU A 147 -11.42 -56.92 -62.32
C GLU A 147 -12.13 -56.69 -60.98
N ASP A 148 -12.63 -57.76 -60.38
CA ASP A 148 -13.24 -57.77 -59.05
C ASP A 148 -12.18 -57.42 -58.00
N ARG A 149 -12.21 -56.18 -57.52
CA ARG A 149 -11.65 -55.83 -56.22
C ARG A 149 -12.82 -55.62 -55.29
N ASP A 150 -12.76 -56.21 -54.10
CA ASP A 150 -13.74 -56.06 -53.02
C ASP A 150 -13.82 -54.60 -52.59
N ILE A 151 -14.61 -53.81 -53.30
CA ILE A 151 -14.96 -52.45 -52.95
C ILE A 151 -15.91 -52.55 -51.77
N MET A 152 -15.46 -52.04 -50.62
CA MET A 152 -16.24 -51.96 -49.39
C MET A 152 -17.62 -51.36 -49.70
N ASP A 153 -18.69 -52.04 -49.30
CA ASP A 153 -20.07 -51.56 -49.52
C ASP A 153 -20.21 -50.14 -48.97
N PRO A 154 -20.68 -49.16 -49.76
CA PRO A 154 -20.86 -47.77 -49.32
C PRO A 154 -21.65 -47.63 -48.01
N LYS A 155 -22.58 -48.55 -47.71
CA LYS A 155 -23.30 -48.56 -46.42
C LYS A 155 -22.40 -48.91 -45.23
N SER A 156 -21.41 -49.77 -45.42
CA SER A 156 -20.42 -50.10 -44.39
C SER A 156 -19.52 -48.91 -44.10
N LEU A 157 -19.20 -48.11 -45.12
CA LEU A 157 -18.40 -46.88 -44.96
C LEU A 157 -19.18 -45.79 -44.19
N GLU A 158 -20.47 -45.58 -44.51
CA GLU A 158 -21.33 -44.65 -43.76
C GLU A 158 -21.45 -45.02 -42.28
N ASN A 159 -21.61 -46.30 -41.96
CA ASN A 159 -21.69 -46.76 -40.57
C ASN A 159 -20.38 -46.52 -39.79
N VAL A 160 -19.23 -46.67 -40.45
CA VAL A 160 -17.91 -46.39 -39.84
C VAL A 160 -17.75 -44.89 -39.61
N ILE A 161 -18.11 -44.05 -40.58
CA ILE A 161 -18.05 -42.57 -40.44
C ILE A 161 -18.98 -42.10 -39.32
N SER A 162 -20.20 -42.63 -39.25
CA SER A 162 -21.16 -42.32 -38.17
C SER A 162 -20.63 -42.73 -36.80
N SER A 163 -20.07 -43.94 -36.68
CA SER A 163 -19.53 -44.45 -35.41
C SER A 163 -18.32 -43.65 -34.92
N ILE A 164 -17.47 -43.16 -35.84
CA ILE A 164 -16.35 -42.28 -35.50
C ILE A 164 -16.87 -40.91 -35.04
N GLY A 165 -17.90 -40.36 -35.69
CA GLY A 165 -18.55 -39.11 -35.28
C GLY A 165 -19.06 -39.17 -33.84
N ASP A 166 -19.83 -40.21 -33.51
CA ASP A 166 -20.41 -40.42 -32.17
C ASP A 166 -19.32 -40.58 -31.08
N LEU A 167 -18.21 -41.26 -31.40
CA LEU A 167 -17.11 -41.45 -30.46
C LEU A 167 -16.39 -40.13 -30.17
N VAL A 168 -16.17 -39.31 -31.21
CA VAL A 168 -15.57 -37.98 -31.09
C VAL A 168 -16.47 -37.06 -30.26
N GLU A 169 -17.77 -37.04 -30.51
CA GLU A 169 -18.73 -36.23 -29.74
C GLU A 169 -18.83 -36.64 -28.27
N LYS A 170 -18.89 -37.95 -27.97
CA LYS A 170 -18.86 -38.44 -26.58
C LYS A 170 -17.57 -38.05 -25.86
N SER A 171 -16.42 -38.20 -26.51
CA SER A 171 -15.12 -37.85 -25.91
C SER A 171 -14.99 -36.34 -25.64
N LYS A 172 -15.57 -35.51 -26.52
CA LYS A 172 -15.61 -34.06 -26.38
C LYS A 172 -16.50 -33.64 -25.21
N SER A 173 -17.73 -34.18 -25.13
CA SER A 173 -18.70 -33.91 -24.06
C SER A 173 -18.16 -34.28 -22.68
N GLN A 174 -17.52 -35.44 -22.53
CA GLN A 174 -17.04 -35.93 -21.24
C GLN A 174 -15.89 -35.06 -20.69
N ARG A 175 -14.95 -34.66 -21.55
CA ARG A 175 -13.81 -33.79 -21.17
C ARG A 175 -14.22 -32.34 -20.93
N GLU A 176 -15.18 -31.82 -21.71
CA GLU A 176 -15.76 -30.49 -21.47
C GLU A 176 -16.47 -30.45 -20.11
N SER A 177 -17.13 -31.54 -19.69
CA SER A 177 -17.77 -31.61 -18.37
C SER A 177 -16.77 -31.57 -17.20
N GLU A 178 -15.63 -32.27 -17.31
CA GLU A 178 -14.62 -32.31 -16.25
C GLU A 178 -13.83 -30.99 -16.15
N THR A 179 -13.43 -30.44 -17.29
CA THR A 179 -12.75 -29.13 -17.34
C THR A 179 -13.65 -28.01 -16.83
N PHE A 180 -14.95 -28.03 -17.15
CA PHE A 180 -15.91 -27.04 -16.64
C PHE A 180 -16.12 -27.14 -15.12
N LYS A 181 -16.17 -28.37 -14.56
CA LYS A 181 -16.24 -28.56 -13.10
C LYS A 181 -14.99 -28.01 -12.40
N ASN A 182 -13.81 -28.34 -12.90
CA ASN A 182 -12.55 -27.86 -12.31
C ASN A 182 -12.43 -26.33 -12.39
N PHE A 183 -12.84 -25.74 -13.51
CA PHE A 183 -12.86 -24.28 -13.68
C PHE A 183 -13.85 -23.61 -12.73
N SER A 184 -15.05 -24.16 -12.59
CA SER A 184 -16.07 -23.64 -11.67
C SER A 184 -15.62 -23.70 -10.20
N GLU A 185 -14.91 -24.77 -9.81
CA GLU A 185 -14.38 -24.91 -8.45
C GLU A 185 -13.23 -23.93 -8.18
N LEU A 186 -12.32 -23.77 -9.15
CA LEU A 186 -11.26 -22.75 -9.09
C LEU A 186 -11.84 -21.34 -8.99
N GLN A 187 -12.87 -21.04 -9.78
CA GLN A 187 -13.54 -19.73 -9.77
C GLN A 187 -14.19 -19.44 -8.41
N MET A 188 -14.88 -20.42 -7.82
CA MET A 188 -15.48 -20.28 -6.48
C MET A 188 -14.41 -20.08 -5.40
N ASN A 189 -13.28 -20.79 -5.48
CA ASN A 189 -12.16 -20.62 -4.55
C ASN A 189 -11.49 -19.25 -4.70
N ALA A 190 -11.32 -18.76 -5.93
CA ALA A 190 -10.80 -17.43 -6.19
C ALA A 190 -11.72 -16.35 -5.58
N GLN A 191 -13.03 -16.41 -5.83
CA GLN A 191 -14.01 -15.48 -5.24
C GLN A 191 -14.00 -15.51 -3.70
N LYS A 192 -13.86 -16.70 -3.10
CA LYS A 192 -13.76 -16.84 -1.65
C LYS A 192 -12.48 -16.20 -1.11
N SER A 193 -11.36 -16.32 -1.83
CA SER A 193 -10.10 -15.68 -1.44
C SER A 193 -10.14 -14.15 -1.59
N GLU A 194 -10.77 -13.63 -2.64
CA GLU A 194 -10.98 -12.19 -2.83
C GLU A 194 -11.82 -11.59 -1.71
N ALA A 195 -12.90 -12.28 -1.30
CA ALA A 195 -13.72 -11.84 -0.16
C ALA A 195 -12.94 -11.83 1.17
N GLN A 196 -12.01 -12.78 1.37
CA GLN A 196 -11.14 -12.80 2.55
C GLN A 196 -10.13 -11.65 2.53
N ILE A 197 -9.53 -11.35 1.37
CA ILE A 197 -8.61 -10.22 1.19
C ILE A 197 -9.32 -8.91 1.49
N SER A 198 -10.50 -8.69 0.89
CA SER A 198 -11.28 -7.47 1.12
C SER A 198 -11.63 -7.25 2.59
N LYS A 199 -11.95 -8.33 3.34
CA LYS A 199 -12.19 -8.24 4.78
C LYS A 199 -10.92 -7.87 5.57
N LEU A 200 -9.76 -8.39 5.19
CA LEU A 200 -8.49 -8.06 5.83
C LEU A 200 -8.06 -6.61 5.55
N GLU A 201 -8.30 -6.13 4.33
CA GLU A 201 -8.05 -4.73 3.95
C GLU A 201 -8.91 -3.76 4.78
N GLU A 202 -10.19 -4.07 4.99
CA GLU A 202 -11.08 -3.26 5.83
C GLU A 202 -10.61 -3.24 7.30
N GLU A 203 -10.16 -4.38 7.85
CA GLU A 203 -9.60 -4.46 9.19
C GLU A 203 -8.28 -3.67 9.31
N LEU A 204 -7.43 -3.71 8.29
CA LEU A 204 -6.19 -2.94 8.23
C LEU A 204 -6.48 -1.43 8.20
N GLU A 205 -7.44 -0.99 7.38
CA GLU A 205 -7.82 0.42 7.31
C GLU A 205 -8.39 0.93 8.64
N LYS A 206 -9.21 0.12 9.32
CA LYS A 206 -9.71 0.42 10.67
C LYS A 206 -8.58 0.57 11.68
N LYS A 207 -7.59 -0.33 11.67
CA LYS A 207 -6.42 -0.23 12.56
C LYS A 207 -5.53 0.97 12.23
N ASN A 208 -5.31 1.28 10.94
CA ASN A 208 -4.56 2.47 10.53
C ASN A 208 -5.21 3.77 10.99
N LYS A 209 -6.55 3.86 10.93
CA LYS A 209 -7.29 5.00 11.49
C LYS A 209 -7.06 5.13 13.01
N LEU A 210 -7.13 4.04 13.75
CA LEU A 210 -6.84 4.04 15.20
C LEU A 210 -5.39 4.45 15.49
N PHE A 211 -4.42 3.94 14.74
CA PHE A 211 -3.00 4.30 14.88
C PHE A 211 -2.75 5.78 14.59
N SER A 212 -3.33 6.31 13.50
CA SER A 212 -3.22 7.73 13.16
C SER A 212 -3.79 8.64 14.26
N GLY A 213 -4.91 8.25 14.89
CA GLY A 213 -5.48 8.95 16.02
C GLY A 213 -4.58 8.89 17.26
N ALA A 214 -3.97 7.74 17.55
CA ALA A 214 -3.01 7.60 18.64
C ALA A 214 -1.76 8.47 18.42
N MET A 215 -1.25 8.54 17.20
CA MET A 215 -0.11 9.41 16.84
C MET A 215 -0.43 10.90 16.99
N GLN A 216 -1.63 11.34 16.58
CA GLN A 216 -2.08 12.73 16.78
C GLN A 216 -2.23 13.08 18.27
N ASN A 217 -2.70 12.13 19.09
CA ASN A 217 -2.79 12.31 20.54
C ASN A 217 -1.40 12.38 21.18
N ALA A 218 -0.46 11.53 20.76
CA ALA A 218 0.92 11.55 21.24
C ALA A 218 1.61 12.89 20.91
N ALA A 219 1.47 13.37 19.67
CA ALA A 219 2.00 14.68 19.26
C ALA A 219 1.39 15.84 20.06
N SER A 220 0.09 15.75 20.36
CA SER A 220 -0.60 16.76 21.20
C SER A 220 -0.06 16.77 22.64
N LEU A 221 0.21 15.60 23.22
CA LEU A 221 0.82 15.47 24.54
C LEU A 221 2.25 15.99 24.57
N GLU A 222 3.04 15.76 23.52
CA GLU A 222 4.40 16.29 23.39
C GLU A 222 4.41 17.83 23.38
N ILE A 223 3.50 18.45 22.63
CA ILE A 223 3.32 19.91 22.62
C ILE A 223 2.92 20.43 24.01
N GLN A 224 2.02 19.75 24.71
CA GLN A 224 1.63 20.13 26.08
C GLN A 224 2.81 20.02 27.05
N ASN A 225 3.58 18.94 27.00
CA ASN A 225 4.76 18.75 27.84
C ASN A 225 5.82 19.82 27.57
N LYS A 226 6.02 20.21 26.30
CA LYS A 226 6.93 21.30 25.95
C LYS A 226 6.49 22.64 26.56
N LYS A 227 5.19 22.96 26.49
CA LYS A 227 4.63 24.18 27.12
C LYS A 227 4.83 24.18 28.63
N VAL A 228 4.55 23.06 29.30
CA VAL A 228 4.80 22.93 30.75
C VAL A 228 6.29 23.11 31.08
N GLY A 229 7.18 22.58 30.25
CA GLY A 229 8.62 22.79 30.39
C GLY A 229 9.04 24.26 30.26
N GLU A 230 8.47 25.00 29.29
CA GLU A 230 8.70 26.43 29.09
C GLU A 230 8.17 27.27 30.28
N GLU A 231 6.98 26.97 30.78
CA GLU A 231 6.40 27.61 31.98
C GLU A 231 7.29 27.41 33.22
N LEU A 232 7.81 26.19 33.41
CA LEU A 232 8.71 25.86 34.53
C LEU A 232 10.06 26.57 34.42
N GLN A 233 10.59 26.76 33.21
CA GLN A 233 11.80 27.57 32.97
C GLN A 233 11.55 29.05 33.27
N LEU A 234 10.39 29.58 32.86
CA LEU A 234 10.00 30.95 33.17
C LEU A 234 9.85 31.17 34.69
N GLU A 235 9.23 30.22 35.39
CA GLU A 235 9.11 30.26 36.86
C GLU A 235 10.47 30.25 37.55
N LYS A 236 11.40 29.39 37.11
CA LYS A 236 12.79 29.37 37.59
C LYS A 236 13.47 30.72 37.39
N SER A 237 13.37 31.31 36.19
CA SER A 237 13.94 32.63 35.90
C SER A 237 13.33 33.73 36.79
N ASN A 238 12.02 33.72 37.00
CA ASN A 238 11.34 34.67 37.87
C ASN A 238 11.77 34.52 39.34
N ARG A 239 11.94 33.29 39.82
CA ARG A 239 12.45 32.99 41.15
C ARG A 239 13.88 33.51 41.35
N GLU A 240 14.76 33.32 40.37
CA GLU A 240 16.13 33.85 40.41
C GLU A 240 16.14 35.38 40.44
N LYS A 241 15.30 36.03 39.63
CA LYS A 241 15.14 37.50 39.66
C LYS A 241 14.67 37.98 41.03
N LEU A 242 13.69 37.33 41.65
CA LEU A 242 13.21 37.66 42.99
C LEU A 242 14.30 37.47 44.06
N LEU A 243 15.06 36.38 44.00
CA LEU A 243 16.19 36.15 44.92
C LEU A 243 17.28 37.22 44.76
N SER A 244 17.57 37.63 43.51
CA SER A 244 18.52 38.71 43.24
C SER A 244 18.03 40.05 43.79
N PHE A 245 16.73 40.34 43.69
CA PHE A 245 16.11 41.54 44.21
C PHE A 245 16.15 41.57 45.74
N ALA A 246 15.75 40.47 46.39
CA ALA A 246 15.82 40.33 47.84
C ALA A 246 17.24 40.52 48.37
N SER A 247 18.24 39.99 47.66
CA SER A 247 19.66 40.15 48.00
C SER A 247 20.16 41.59 47.87
N LYS A 248 19.68 42.34 46.87
CA LYS A 248 19.99 43.78 46.73
C LYS A 248 19.32 44.60 47.83
N LEU A 249 18.10 44.24 48.21
CA LEU A 249 17.30 44.96 49.20
C LEU A 249 17.87 44.79 50.61
N SER A 250 18.29 43.56 50.98
CA SER A 250 18.98 43.31 52.25
C SER A 250 20.32 44.06 52.35
N ALA A 251 21.09 44.08 51.26
CA ALA A 251 22.34 44.85 51.19
C ALA A 251 22.10 46.36 51.41
N SER A 252 21.05 46.93 50.82
CA SER A 252 20.71 48.34 50.99
C SER A 252 20.21 48.68 52.41
N LEU A 253 19.63 47.73 53.12
CA LEU A 253 19.12 47.90 54.48
C LEU A 253 20.17 47.61 55.56
N GLY A 254 21.39 47.23 55.19
CA GLY A 254 22.44 46.86 56.15
C GLY A 254 22.10 45.61 56.98
N MET A 255 21.16 44.79 56.51
CA MET A 255 20.80 43.53 57.16
C MET A 255 21.75 42.45 56.66
N GLU A 256 22.47 41.79 57.57
CA GLU A 256 23.24 40.59 57.21
C GLU A 256 22.28 39.54 56.63
N VAL A 257 22.59 39.11 55.40
CA VAL A 257 21.84 38.08 54.69
C VAL A 257 21.93 36.80 55.50
N ILE A 258 20.83 36.40 56.13
CA ILE A 258 20.67 35.05 56.68
C ILE A 258 20.85 34.11 55.49
N LYS A 259 22.00 33.43 55.44
CA LYS A 259 22.33 32.49 54.36
C LYS A 259 21.15 31.52 54.22
N PRO A 260 20.56 31.37 53.01
CA PRO A 260 19.49 30.42 52.82
C PRO A 260 20.00 29.05 53.28
N LEU A 261 19.27 28.41 54.20
CA LEU A 261 19.63 27.06 54.62
C LEU A 261 19.77 26.20 53.36
N PRO A 262 20.88 25.45 53.21
CA PRO A 262 21.06 24.57 52.07
C PRO A 262 19.86 23.63 52.06
N SER A 263 19.14 23.60 50.93
CA SER A 263 18.03 22.69 50.72
C SER A 263 18.56 21.26 50.82
N SER A 264 18.42 20.68 52.02
CA SER A 264 18.98 19.40 52.45
C SER A 264 18.23 18.20 51.83
N SER A 265 17.96 18.26 50.53
CA SER A 265 17.34 17.17 49.77
C SER A 265 18.16 16.75 48.54
N ARG A 266 19.36 17.32 48.36
CA ARG A 266 20.22 17.06 47.18
C ARG A 266 21.32 16.01 47.38
N ALA A 267 21.38 15.35 48.54
CA ALA A 267 22.47 14.45 48.90
C ALA A 267 22.21 12.95 48.62
N LEU A 268 21.11 12.59 47.93
CA LEU A 268 20.75 11.17 47.68
C LEU A 268 20.32 10.84 46.24
N ARG A 269 20.70 11.64 45.22
CA ARG A 269 20.60 11.18 43.82
C ARG A 269 21.96 10.75 43.33
N GLY A 270 22.06 9.44 43.08
CA GLY A 270 23.27 8.71 42.75
C GLY A 270 23.90 9.14 41.42
N SER A 271 25.14 8.70 41.24
CA SER A 271 26.00 8.95 40.08
C SER A 271 25.43 8.47 38.73
N GLU A 272 24.36 7.68 38.72
CA GLU A 272 23.78 7.08 37.52
C GLU A 272 23.04 8.10 36.63
N ASP A 273 22.42 9.13 37.20
CA ASP A 273 21.70 10.16 36.43
C ASP A 273 22.65 11.01 35.56
N ARG A 274 23.90 11.22 36.02
CA ARG A 274 24.91 11.98 35.25
C ARG A 274 25.41 11.20 34.03
N ASP A 275 25.53 9.88 34.15
CA ASP A 275 25.98 9.05 33.03
C ASP A 275 24.90 8.92 31.95
N LEU A 276 23.63 9.02 32.33
CA LEU A 276 22.50 9.04 31.40
C LEU A 276 22.37 10.38 30.66
N GLU A 277 22.56 11.52 31.33
CA GLU A 277 22.61 12.84 30.67
C GLU A 277 23.73 12.88 29.62
N VAL A 278 24.93 12.41 29.95
CA VAL A 278 26.07 12.39 29.02
C VAL A 278 25.86 11.42 27.85
N LYS A 279 25.16 10.29 28.06
CA LYS A 279 24.80 9.38 26.96
C LYS A 279 23.74 9.98 26.04
N LEU A 280 22.75 10.68 26.60
CA LEU A 280 21.69 11.32 25.83
C LEU A 280 22.25 12.43 24.93
N ASP A 281 23.12 13.28 25.47
CA ASP A 281 23.77 14.35 24.70
C ASP A 281 24.65 13.80 23.56
N ASN A 282 25.40 12.71 23.82
CA ASN A 282 26.19 12.05 22.79
C ASN A 282 25.34 11.40 21.69
N MET A 283 24.17 10.83 22.02
CA MET A 283 23.26 10.30 20.99
C MET A 283 22.65 11.42 20.13
N LEU A 284 22.22 12.52 20.76
CA LEU A 284 21.66 13.66 20.04
C LEU A 284 22.67 14.29 19.09
N GLN A 285 23.94 14.39 19.50
CA GLN A 285 25.02 14.88 18.65
C GLN A 285 25.26 13.97 17.44
N ARG A 286 25.21 12.64 17.63
CA ARG A 286 25.39 11.65 16.56
C ARG A 286 24.23 11.64 15.55
N ILE A 287 23.00 11.86 16.03
CA ILE A 287 21.82 12.02 15.16
C ILE A 287 21.95 13.31 14.33
N SER A 288 22.46 14.39 14.93
CA SER A 288 22.71 15.66 14.21
C SER A 288 23.80 15.55 13.15
N GLU A 289 24.79 14.68 13.34
CA GLU A 289 25.85 14.38 12.36
C GLU A 289 25.36 13.45 11.23
N LEU A 290 24.46 12.50 11.53
CA LEU A 290 23.87 11.59 10.54
C LEU A 290 22.80 12.28 9.68
N MET A 291 22.05 13.21 10.25
CA MET A 291 21.03 14.00 9.56
C MET A 291 21.66 15.23 8.88
N GLY A 292 22.72 15.02 8.07
CA GLY A 292 23.50 16.05 7.41
C GLY A 292 22.67 17.30 7.11
N LYS A 293 23.13 18.46 7.62
CA LYS A 293 22.38 19.72 7.60
C LYS A 293 21.64 19.89 6.28
N PRO A 294 20.30 20.01 6.27
CA PRO A 294 19.61 20.41 5.05
C PRO A 294 20.16 21.78 4.68
N GLU A 295 20.92 21.86 3.60
CA GLU A 295 21.17 23.15 2.96
C GLU A 295 19.81 23.66 2.51
N GLU A 296 19.18 24.49 3.34
CA GLU A 296 18.10 25.36 2.91
C GLU A 296 18.67 26.30 1.84
N ARG A 297 18.64 25.87 0.58
CA ARG A 297 18.76 26.77 -0.56
C ARG A 297 17.57 27.71 -0.46
N LYS A 298 17.80 28.90 0.11
CA LYS A 298 16.86 30.02 0.06
C LYS A 298 16.52 30.26 -1.41
N GLU A 299 15.33 29.81 -1.82
CA GLU A 299 14.79 30.11 -3.13
C GLU A 299 14.64 31.62 -3.23
N ASN A 300 15.49 32.25 -4.04
CA ASN A 300 15.30 33.65 -4.39
C ASN A 300 14.00 33.76 -5.20
N PRO A 301 13.04 34.62 -4.83
CA PRO A 301 11.72 34.72 -5.47
C PRO A 301 11.73 35.35 -6.88
N GLY A 302 12.76 35.05 -7.68
CA GLY A 302 12.91 35.48 -9.07
C GLY A 302 13.68 34.50 -9.94
N GLN A 303 13.99 33.29 -9.46
CA GLN A 303 14.63 32.26 -10.28
C GLN A 303 13.56 31.51 -11.08
N SER A 304 13.60 31.68 -12.41
CA SER A 304 12.78 30.88 -13.33
C SER A 304 13.03 29.38 -13.07
N ILE A 305 11.98 28.60 -12.89
CA ILE A 305 12.09 27.13 -12.82
C ILE A 305 12.73 26.65 -14.13
N LYS A 306 13.91 26.03 -14.03
CA LYS A 306 14.64 25.47 -15.18
C LYS A 306 14.57 23.97 -15.11
N ILE A 307 14.23 23.34 -16.23
CA ILE A 307 14.23 21.89 -16.38
C ILE A 307 15.67 21.45 -16.56
N SER A 308 16.12 20.52 -15.72
CA SER A 308 17.42 19.87 -15.88
C SER A 308 17.34 18.79 -16.96
N LEU A 309 18.42 18.70 -17.75
CA LEU A 309 18.51 17.86 -18.93
C LEU A 309 19.73 16.94 -18.92
N SER A 310 20.54 16.93 -17.85
CA SER A 310 21.80 16.18 -17.79
C SER A 310 22.22 15.76 -16.38
N SER A 311 21.90 16.56 -15.35
CA SER A 311 22.05 16.18 -13.94
C SER A 311 20.67 15.98 -13.31
N PHE A 312 20.48 14.90 -12.58
CA PHE A 312 19.23 14.62 -11.88
C PHE A 312 19.51 14.47 -10.39
N GLU A 313 19.92 15.59 -9.77
CA GLU A 313 20.19 15.65 -8.33
C GLU A 313 18.92 16.00 -7.53
N PRO A 314 18.87 15.69 -6.22
CA PRO A 314 17.80 16.16 -5.34
C PRO A 314 17.61 17.69 -5.43
N GLY A 315 16.38 18.10 -5.72
CA GLY A 315 15.96 19.49 -5.89
C GLY A 315 15.88 19.96 -7.35
N ASP A 316 16.46 19.22 -8.31
CA ASP A 316 16.35 19.53 -9.74
C ASP A 316 14.93 19.25 -10.26
N VAL A 317 14.49 20.03 -11.25
CA VAL A 317 13.20 19.80 -11.91
C VAL A 317 13.43 19.01 -13.20
N ALA A 318 12.74 17.89 -13.32
CA ALA A 318 12.82 16.99 -14.48
C ALA A 318 11.47 16.90 -15.18
N LEU A 319 11.51 16.84 -16.52
CA LEU A 319 10.35 16.56 -17.36
C LEU A 319 10.30 15.06 -17.62
N PHE A 320 9.27 14.39 -17.15
CA PHE A 320 9.06 12.96 -17.34
C PHE A 320 8.04 12.72 -18.45
N MET A 321 8.34 11.81 -19.37
CA MET A 321 7.48 11.47 -20.50
C MET A 321 7.18 9.98 -20.54
N PRO A 322 5.98 9.55 -20.99
CA PRO A 322 5.63 8.15 -21.06
C PRO A 322 6.47 7.41 -22.12
N CYS A 323 6.94 6.22 -21.77
CA CYS A 323 7.73 5.32 -22.61
C CYS A 323 6.90 4.61 -23.69
N GLY A 324 6.06 5.32 -24.44
CA GLY A 324 5.22 4.74 -25.49
C GLY A 324 4.20 3.69 -24.98
N LYS A 325 3.39 3.15 -25.90
CA LYS A 325 2.30 2.22 -25.54
C LYS A 325 2.75 0.80 -25.20
N ASP A 326 3.98 0.44 -25.58
CA ASP A 326 4.47 -0.94 -25.51
C ASP A 326 5.35 -1.19 -24.27
N ARG A 327 5.63 -0.15 -23.46
CA ARG A 327 6.39 -0.27 -22.21
C ARG A 327 5.53 0.13 -21.03
N THR A 328 4.94 -0.87 -20.42
CA THR A 328 4.19 -0.75 -19.17
C THR A 328 4.93 -1.48 -18.04
N ASP A 329 4.70 -1.06 -16.80
CA ASP A 329 5.13 -1.82 -15.63
C ASP A 329 4.41 -3.19 -15.56
N ALA A 330 4.78 -3.99 -14.55
CA ALA A 330 4.15 -5.29 -14.26
C ALA A 330 2.62 -5.19 -14.00
N TYR A 331 2.10 -3.99 -13.72
CA TYR A 331 0.70 -3.71 -13.43
C TYR A 331 -0.05 -3.14 -14.65
N GLY A 332 0.62 -2.94 -15.79
CA GLY A 332 0.04 -2.40 -17.01
C GLY A 332 -0.02 -0.86 -17.07
N ASN A 333 0.63 -0.15 -16.16
CA ASN A 333 0.74 1.31 -16.17
C ASN A 333 1.88 1.76 -17.09
N SER A 334 1.70 2.87 -17.79
CA SER A 334 2.77 3.45 -18.62
C SER A 334 3.96 3.86 -17.76
N LEU A 335 5.16 3.41 -18.14
CA LEU A 335 6.40 3.85 -17.52
C LEU A 335 6.73 5.28 -17.95
N TYR A 336 7.32 6.07 -17.07
CA TYR A 336 7.75 7.44 -17.37
C TYR A 336 9.28 7.55 -17.25
N VAL A 337 9.90 8.26 -18.20
CA VAL A 337 11.34 8.49 -18.25
C VAL A 337 11.64 9.99 -18.31
N ALA A 338 12.66 10.43 -17.57
CA ALA A 338 13.11 11.81 -17.62
C ALA A 338 13.69 12.13 -18.99
N PHE A 339 13.33 13.31 -19.52
CA PHE A 339 13.91 13.85 -20.73
C PHE A 339 15.36 14.27 -20.47
N ASN A 340 16.29 13.44 -20.94
CA ASN A 340 17.73 13.61 -20.77
C ASN A 340 18.41 13.77 -22.14
N VAL A 341 19.46 14.58 -22.22
CA VAL A 341 20.36 14.67 -23.38
C VAL A 341 21.34 13.49 -23.42
N ASP A 342 21.70 12.96 -22.26
CA ASP A 342 22.64 11.86 -22.09
C ASP A 342 21.94 10.52 -21.80
N CYS A 343 22.61 9.41 -22.14
CA CYS A 343 22.06 8.06 -22.06
C CYS A 343 22.48 7.35 -20.76
N PRO A 344 21.88 7.74 -19.62
CA PRO A 344 21.23 6.72 -18.80
C PRO A 344 19.72 6.99 -18.73
N ARG A 345 18.92 5.92 -18.81
CA ARG A 345 17.47 6.02 -18.61
C ARG A 345 17.20 6.32 -17.13
N HIS A 346 16.56 7.45 -16.85
CA HIS A 346 16.13 7.84 -15.51
C HIS A 346 14.62 7.64 -15.44
N PHE A 347 14.17 6.56 -14.83
CA PHE A 347 12.75 6.22 -14.71
C PHE A 347 12.13 6.91 -13.50
N LEU A 348 10.88 7.33 -13.63
CA LEU A 348 10.08 7.78 -12.51
C LEU A 348 9.57 6.55 -11.75
N HIS A 349 9.80 6.52 -10.43
CA HIS A 349 9.32 5.44 -9.59
C HIS A 349 7.78 5.38 -9.56
N THR A 350 7.22 4.17 -9.52
CA THR A 350 5.78 3.93 -9.61
C THR A 350 4.99 4.60 -8.48
N SER A 351 5.55 4.67 -7.26
CA SER A 351 4.91 5.36 -6.13
C SER A 351 4.71 6.86 -6.35
N SER A 352 5.61 7.52 -7.09
CA SER A 352 5.47 8.94 -7.41
C SER A 352 4.33 9.20 -8.38
N LEU A 353 3.95 8.23 -9.21
CA LEU A 353 2.86 8.37 -10.19
C LEU A 353 1.52 8.68 -9.52
N GLU A 354 1.26 8.17 -8.31
CA GLU A 354 0.02 8.45 -7.58
C GLU A 354 -0.12 9.94 -7.23
N GLU A 355 0.99 10.63 -7.02
CA GLU A 355 1.00 12.06 -6.70
C GLU A 355 0.80 12.94 -7.94
N PHE A 356 1.29 12.49 -9.11
CA PHE A 356 1.09 13.18 -10.39
C PHE A 356 -0.31 12.98 -10.96
N PHE A 357 -0.90 11.79 -10.75
CA PHE A 357 -2.15 11.41 -11.39
C PHE A 357 -3.26 11.16 -10.35
N ASN A 358 -4.20 12.09 -10.26
CA ASN A 358 -5.45 11.85 -9.53
C ASN A 358 -6.17 10.63 -10.12
N LYS A 359 -6.57 9.68 -9.26
CA LYS A 359 -7.25 8.40 -9.62
C LYS A 359 -8.47 8.58 -10.56
N ASP A 360 -9.08 9.77 -10.58
CA ASP A 360 -10.25 10.09 -11.40
C ASP A 360 -9.93 10.57 -12.84
N LYS A 361 -8.68 10.90 -13.16
CA LYS A 361 -8.26 11.31 -14.51
C LYS A 361 -7.54 10.15 -15.20
N ALA A 362 -8.34 9.21 -15.71
CA ALA A 362 -7.89 8.01 -16.43
C ALA A 362 -7.18 8.24 -17.78
N ARG A 363 -6.53 9.38 -17.98
CA ARG A 363 -5.65 9.62 -19.13
C ARG A 363 -4.23 9.78 -18.61
N ALA A 364 -3.36 8.83 -18.97
CA ALA A 364 -1.92 9.04 -18.92
C ALA A 364 -1.61 10.39 -19.58
N GLU A 365 -1.14 11.36 -18.80
CA GLU A 365 -0.79 12.65 -19.37
C GLU A 365 0.41 12.46 -20.31
N SER A 366 0.50 13.31 -21.32
CA SER A 366 1.58 13.19 -22.31
C SER A 366 2.96 13.47 -21.72
N TYR A 367 3.03 14.05 -20.53
CA TYR A 367 4.23 14.29 -19.73
C TYR A 367 3.83 14.73 -18.31
N CYS A 368 4.73 14.63 -17.34
CA CYS A 368 4.60 15.26 -16.03
C CYS A 368 5.89 16.00 -15.64
N LEU A 369 5.76 17.06 -14.85
CA LEU A 369 6.88 17.90 -14.41
C LEU A 369 7.09 17.71 -12.90
N GLY A 370 8.21 17.10 -12.53
CA GLY A 370 8.50 16.72 -11.15
C GLY A 370 9.78 17.34 -10.62
N ARG A 371 9.80 17.69 -9.32
CA ARG A 371 11.03 18.02 -8.60
C ARG A 371 11.58 16.74 -7.98
N ILE A 372 12.82 16.40 -8.31
CA ILE A 372 13.46 15.17 -7.83
C ILE A 372 13.72 15.29 -6.34
N THR A 373 13.27 14.30 -5.58
CA THR A 373 13.56 14.19 -4.14
C THR A 373 14.73 13.24 -3.91
N VAL A 374 14.75 12.12 -4.63
CA VAL A 374 15.80 11.10 -4.57
C VAL A 374 16.01 10.53 -5.96
N CYS A 375 17.26 10.30 -6.36
CA CYS A 375 17.55 9.47 -7.53
C CYS A 375 18.75 8.58 -7.26
N TYR A 376 18.66 7.31 -7.62
CA TYR A 376 19.73 6.32 -7.43
C TYR A 376 19.88 5.41 -8.65
N GLU A 377 21.07 4.86 -8.79
CA GLU A 377 21.37 3.83 -9.79
C GLU A 377 20.79 2.49 -9.31
N ALA A 378 20.08 1.82 -10.20
CA ALA A 378 19.43 0.53 -9.95
C ALA A 378 19.90 -0.51 -10.95
N THR A 379 19.91 -1.76 -10.51
CA THR A 379 20.17 -2.94 -11.35
C THR A 379 18.88 -3.73 -11.57
N GLU A 380 18.91 -4.70 -12.49
CA GLU A 380 17.76 -5.58 -12.75
C GLU A 380 17.29 -6.30 -11.48
N ASP A 381 18.23 -6.74 -10.64
CA ASP A 381 17.97 -7.44 -9.38
C ASP A 381 17.16 -6.58 -8.39
N ASP A 382 17.28 -5.25 -8.51
CA ASP A 382 16.62 -4.30 -7.62
C ASP A 382 15.19 -3.97 -8.10
N PHE A 383 14.98 -3.81 -9.42
CA PHE A 383 13.71 -3.34 -9.99
C PHE A 383 13.42 -3.85 -11.42
N ASN A 384 13.01 -5.11 -11.58
CA ASN A 384 12.57 -5.65 -12.88
C ASN A 384 11.17 -5.15 -13.33
N GLU A 385 10.58 -4.19 -12.63
CA GLU A 385 9.32 -3.55 -13.04
C GLU A 385 9.48 -2.69 -14.31
N PHE A 386 10.71 -2.31 -14.65
CA PHE A 386 11.02 -1.49 -15.82
C PHE A 386 11.37 -2.29 -17.08
N GLY A 387 11.41 -3.63 -16.99
CA GLY A 387 11.68 -4.54 -18.11
C GLY A 387 13.08 -4.31 -18.74
N MET A 388 14.07 -4.05 -17.90
CA MET A 388 15.45 -3.80 -18.30
C MET A 388 16.20 -5.14 -18.39
N THR A 389 17.08 -5.27 -19.39
CA THR A 389 17.91 -6.48 -19.57
C THR A 389 19.18 -6.40 -18.72
N ASP A 390 19.73 -7.56 -18.35
CA ASP A 390 20.84 -7.81 -17.41
C ASP A 390 22.14 -6.99 -17.63
N GLU A 391 22.26 -6.29 -18.77
CA GLU A 391 23.44 -5.51 -19.16
C GLU A 391 23.24 -3.98 -19.12
N GLU A 392 22.02 -3.48 -18.85
CA GLU A 392 21.71 -2.04 -18.88
C GLU A 392 21.64 -1.42 -17.45
N THR A 393 22.56 -0.51 -17.12
CA THR A 393 22.44 0.34 -15.92
C THR A 393 21.37 1.41 -16.13
N PHE A 394 20.46 1.57 -15.17
CA PHE A 394 19.44 2.62 -15.18
C PHE A 394 19.33 3.31 -13.84
N HIS A 395 18.64 4.44 -13.82
CA HIS A 395 18.42 5.22 -12.62
C HIS A 395 16.93 5.27 -12.32
N VAL A 396 16.58 5.23 -11.04
CA VAL A 396 15.22 5.36 -10.55
C VAL A 396 15.14 6.63 -9.73
N CYS A 397 14.24 7.52 -10.12
CA CYS A 397 14.03 8.80 -9.46
C CYS A 397 12.63 8.86 -8.81
N TYR A 398 12.58 9.38 -7.59
CA TYR A 398 11.38 9.84 -6.91
C TYR A 398 11.23 11.32 -7.16
N ALA A 399 10.03 11.76 -7.47
CA ALA A 399 9.74 13.16 -7.72
C ALA A 399 8.36 13.54 -7.20
N GLU A 400 8.24 14.81 -6.79
CA GLU A 400 7.00 15.43 -6.36
C GLU A 400 6.48 16.40 -7.43
N PRO A 401 5.15 16.59 -7.58
CA PRO A 401 4.58 17.53 -8.54
C PRO A 401 5.05 18.97 -8.33
N VAL A 402 5.54 19.60 -9.40
CA VAL A 402 5.80 21.05 -9.38
C VAL A 402 4.47 21.77 -9.51
N LEU A 403 3.98 22.34 -8.40
CA LEU A 403 2.81 23.21 -8.40
C LEU A 403 3.16 24.51 -9.14
N THR A 404 2.66 24.66 -10.36
CA THR A 404 2.70 25.93 -11.07
C THR A 404 1.53 26.79 -10.58
N GLU A 405 1.81 27.85 -9.82
CA GLU A 405 0.82 28.87 -9.41
C GLU A 405 0.26 29.67 -10.60
#